data_AF-A0A356FWF6-F1
#
_entry.id   AF-A0A356FWF6-F1
#
_cell.length_a   1.000
_cell.length_b   1.000
_cell.length_c   1.000
_cell.angle_alpha   90.00
_cell.angle_beta   90.00
_cell.angle_gamma   90.00
#
_symmetry.space_group_name_H-M   'P 1'
#
loop_
_entity.id
_entity.type
_entity.pdbx_description
1 polymer ?
#
loop_
_entity_poly.entity_id
_entity_poly.type
_entity_poly.pdbx_seq_one_letter_code
_entity_poly.pdbx_strand_id
1 'polypeptide(L)'
;GILTDETYDGSNASNAYGGSILFGTPNSNHYFTITYNGLSQDACTRLTMADWGDASSGLVGLIVQSSAQAAPQDNAAKAPTFSTAAGTFPVALADAVAACTDKAKADNDASITWVYR
;
A
#
# COMPACT_ATOMS: atom_id res chain seq x y z
N GLY A 1 -5.57 -10.91 12.87
CA GLY A 1 -5.70 -10.62 11.42
C GLY A 1 -5.47 -9.14 11.21
N ILE A 2 -5.54 -8.66 9.96
CA ILE A 2 -5.41 -7.21 9.67
C ILE A 2 -6.63 -6.41 10.18
N LEU A 3 -7.76 -7.08 10.33
CA LEU A 3 -8.95 -6.58 11.01
C LEU A 3 -8.99 -7.20 12.40
N THR A 4 -8.99 -6.35 13.43
CA THR A 4 -9.31 -6.67 14.82
C THR A 4 -10.62 -6.00 15.20
N ASP A 5 -11.15 -6.31 16.37
CA ASP A 5 -12.33 -5.65 16.93
C ASP A 5 -12.12 -4.16 17.21
N GLU A 6 -10.87 -3.72 17.39
CA GLU A 6 -10.53 -2.30 17.53
C GLU A 6 -10.40 -1.57 16.18
N THR A 7 -10.09 -2.29 15.11
CA THR A 7 -9.81 -1.69 13.79
C THR A 7 -10.92 -1.89 12.77
N TYR A 8 -12.02 -2.54 13.13
CA TYR A 8 -13.15 -2.80 12.25
C TYR A 8 -14.48 -2.61 12.97
N ASP A 9 -15.28 -1.64 12.51
CA ASP A 9 -16.58 -1.30 13.12
C ASP A 9 -17.77 -2.08 12.52
N GLY A 10 -17.50 -3.04 11.63
CA GLY A 10 -18.52 -3.76 10.86
C GLY A 10 -18.81 -3.16 9.48
N SER A 11 -18.27 -2.00 9.14
CA SER A 11 -18.42 -1.33 7.84
C SER A 11 -17.13 -0.68 7.33
N ASN A 12 -16.32 -0.11 8.23
CA ASN A 12 -15.08 0.58 7.96
C ASN A 12 -13.94 -0.10 8.70
N ALA A 13 -12.78 -0.12 8.07
CA ALA A 13 -11.54 -0.58 8.67
C ALA A 13 -10.54 0.57 8.79
N SER A 14 -9.79 0.60 9.88
CA SER A 14 -8.76 1.60 10.15
C SER A 14 -7.41 0.95 10.44
N ASN A 15 -6.32 1.60 10.06
CA ASN A 15 -4.98 1.13 10.38
C ASN A 15 -4.48 1.71 11.72
N ALA A 16 -3.34 1.22 12.20
CA ALA A 16 -2.73 1.65 13.46
C ALA A 16 -2.31 3.14 13.48
N TYR A 17 -2.36 3.83 12.34
CA TYR A 17 -2.07 5.25 12.19
C TYR A 17 -3.34 6.11 12.14
N GLY A 18 -4.52 5.51 12.29
CA GLY A 18 -5.82 6.20 12.30
C GLY A 18 -6.39 6.48 10.90
N GLY A 19 -5.72 6.04 9.83
CA GLY A 19 -6.22 6.15 8.47
C GLY A 19 -7.04 4.94 8.02
N SER A 20 -7.70 5.02 6.86
CA SER A 20 -8.57 3.95 6.39
C SER A 20 -7.81 2.74 5.82
N ILE A 21 -8.42 1.57 5.93
CA ILE A 21 -8.04 0.35 5.21
C ILE A 21 -9.11 0.07 4.16
N LEU A 22 -8.70 -0.11 2.91
CA LEU A 22 -9.58 -0.52 1.82
C LEU A 22 -9.11 -1.86 1.24
N PHE A 23 -10.06 -2.67 0.82
CA PHE A 23 -9.80 -3.93 0.11
C PHE A 23 -10.30 -3.84 -1.32
N GLY A 24 -9.61 -4.51 -2.24
CA GLY A 24 -10.04 -4.61 -3.64
C GLY A 24 -9.72 -5.97 -4.23
N THR A 25 -10.42 -6.31 -5.30
CA THR A 25 -10.18 -7.54 -6.08
C THR A 25 -9.91 -7.21 -7.56
N PRO A 26 -8.86 -6.42 -7.86
CA PRO A 26 -8.61 -5.98 -9.22
C PRO A 26 -8.12 -7.13 -10.12
N ASN A 27 -7.91 -6.79 -11.39
CA ASN A 27 -7.51 -7.71 -12.44
C ASN A 27 -8.55 -8.83 -12.60
N SER A 28 -9.82 -8.47 -12.76
CA SER A 28 -10.92 -9.44 -12.91
C SER A 28 -10.95 -10.48 -11.78
N ASN A 29 -10.74 -10.04 -10.53
CA ASN A 29 -10.67 -10.88 -9.32
C ASN A 29 -9.52 -11.88 -9.26
N HIS A 30 -8.50 -11.74 -10.11
CA HIS A 30 -7.28 -12.55 -9.99
C HIS A 30 -6.33 -12.02 -8.92
N TYR A 31 -6.44 -10.75 -8.53
CA TYR A 31 -5.64 -10.16 -7.47
C TYR A 31 -6.50 -9.80 -6.27
N PHE A 32 -5.87 -9.69 -5.11
CA PHE A 32 -6.44 -8.95 -3.99
C PHE A 32 -5.49 -7.82 -3.57
N THR A 33 -6.07 -6.72 -3.11
CA THR A 33 -5.33 -5.55 -2.66
C THR A 33 -5.73 -5.14 -1.25
N ILE A 34 -4.76 -4.55 -0.55
CA ILE A 34 -4.94 -3.95 0.77
C ILE A 34 -4.35 -2.55 0.68
N THR A 35 -5.19 -1.53 0.82
CA THR A 35 -4.76 -0.12 0.79
C THR A 35 -4.82 0.46 2.18
N TYR A 36 -3.72 1.03 2.64
CA TYR A 36 -3.65 1.86 3.84
C TYR A 36 -3.52 3.32 3.42
N ASN A 37 -4.45 4.15 3.89
CA ASN A 37 -4.40 5.60 3.75
C ASN A 37 -4.03 6.27 5.08
N GLY A 38 -3.84 7.58 5.05
CA GLY A 38 -3.68 8.36 6.28
C GLY A 38 -2.33 8.15 6.97
N LEU A 39 -1.30 7.77 6.22
CA LEU A 39 0.01 7.45 6.78
C LEU A 39 0.87 8.71 6.87
N SER A 40 1.59 8.88 7.98
CA SER A 40 2.68 9.83 8.03
C SER A 40 3.77 9.45 7.03
N GLN A 41 4.59 10.42 6.61
CA GLN A 41 5.66 10.16 5.63
C GLN A 41 6.66 9.09 6.14
N ASP A 42 6.99 9.11 7.44
CA ASP A 42 7.84 8.09 8.07
C ASP A 42 7.16 6.71 8.09
N ALA A 43 5.87 6.64 8.42
CA ALA A 43 5.13 5.37 8.41
C ALA A 43 5.07 4.78 7.01
N CYS A 44 4.73 5.58 6.00
CA CYS A 44 4.73 5.16 4.60
C CYS A 44 6.11 4.63 4.17
N THR A 45 7.18 5.34 4.52
CA THR A 45 8.55 4.95 4.16
C THR A 45 8.92 3.61 4.78
N ARG A 46 8.66 3.43 6.09
CA ARG A 46 8.96 2.19 6.82
C ARG A 46 8.14 1.01 6.29
N LEU A 47 6.85 1.20 6.04
CA LEU A 47 5.99 0.16 5.48
C LEU A 47 6.42 -0.22 4.06
N THR A 48 6.85 0.74 3.25
CA THR A 48 7.33 0.47 1.87
C THR A 48 8.60 -0.37 1.87
N MET A 49 9.52 -0.12 2.80
CA MET A 49 10.78 -0.86 2.92
C MET A 49 10.66 -2.21 3.63
N ALA A 50 9.57 -2.43 4.36
CA ALA A 50 9.38 -3.68 5.09
C ALA A 50 9.26 -4.87 4.13
N ASP A 51 9.70 -6.03 4.61
CA ASP A 51 9.58 -7.28 3.86
C ASP A 51 8.15 -7.83 4.01
N TRP A 52 7.41 -7.80 2.89
CA TRP A 52 6.05 -8.34 2.77
C TRP A 52 6.03 -9.64 1.95
N GLY A 53 7.20 -10.19 1.64
CA GLY A 53 7.37 -11.29 0.71
C GLY A 53 7.81 -10.84 -0.69
N ASP A 54 7.64 -11.75 -1.64
CA ASP A 54 8.11 -11.69 -3.00
C ASP A 54 7.12 -12.40 -3.96
N ALA A 55 7.53 -12.59 -5.21
CA ALA A 55 6.70 -13.25 -6.21
C ALA A 55 6.31 -14.71 -5.85
N SER A 56 7.06 -15.37 -4.97
CA SER A 56 6.79 -16.74 -4.51
C SER A 56 5.69 -16.79 -3.44
N SER A 57 5.57 -15.73 -2.65
CA SER A 57 4.50 -15.53 -1.65
C SER A 57 3.25 -14.88 -2.25
N GLY A 58 3.26 -14.61 -3.56
CA GLY A 58 2.14 -14.01 -4.28
C GLY A 58 2.20 -12.49 -4.37
N LEU A 59 3.21 -11.84 -3.80
CA LEU A 59 3.36 -10.39 -3.88
C LEU A 59 3.71 -9.97 -5.33
N VAL A 60 2.82 -9.17 -5.92
CA VAL A 60 3.02 -8.54 -7.23
C VAL A 60 3.82 -7.24 -7.08
N GLY A 61 3.51 -6.47 -6.03
CA GLY A 61 4.21 -5.23 -5.74
C GLY A 61 3.46 -4.30 -4.78
N LEU A 62 3.98 -3.07 -4.69
CA LEU A 62 3.46 -1.98 -3.86
C LEU A 62 3.10 -0.78 -4.73
N ILE A 63 1.90 -0.22 -4.53
CA ILE A 63 1.53 1.10 -5.06
C ILE A 63 1.66 2.11 -3.92
N VAL A 64 2.59 3.04 -4.04
CA VAL A 64 2.90 4.04 -3.02
C VAL A 64 2.59 5.43 -3.56
N GLN A 65 1.90 6.24 -2.76
CA GLN A 65 1.52 7.60 -3.10
C GLN A 65 1.67 8.54 -1.89
N SER A 66 1.93 9.81 -2.15
CA SER A 66 1.96 10.89 -1.15
C SER A 66 0.55 11.42 -0.78
N SER A 67 -0.51 10.74 -1.23
CA SER A 67 -1.90 11.09 -0.96
C SER A 67 -2.76 9.84 -0.77
N ALA A 68 -3.93 10.02 -0.15
CA ALA A 68 -4.90 8.95 -0.01
C ALA A 68 -5.35 8.45 -1.38
N GLN A 69 -5.50 7.14 -1.52
CA GLN A 69 -5.92 6.47 -2.74
C GLN A 69 -7.15 5.60 -2.49
N ALA A 70 -7.98 5.47 -3.53
CA ALA A 70 -9.00 4.43 -3.56
C ALA A 70 -8.35 3.05 -3.73
N ALA A 71 -9.09 1.98 -3.47
CA ALA A 71 -8.65 0.63 -3.83
C ALA A 71 -8.33 0.60 -5.35
N PRO A 72 -7.13 0.12 -5.77
CA PRO A 72 -6.72 0.15 -7.16
C PRO A 72 -7.69 -0.57 -8.09
N GLN A 73 -7.97 0.03 -9.24
CA GLN A 73 -8.71 -0.62 -10.34
C GLN A 73 -7.78 -1.50 -11.18
N ASP A 74 -8.35 -2.36 -12.03
CA ASP A 74 -7.67 -3.43 -12.76
C ASP A 74 -6.33 -3.06 -13.41
N ASN A 75 -6.24 -1.92 -14.08
CA ASN A 75 -5.01 -1.53 -14.77
C ASN A 75 -3.95 -0.98 -13.81
N ALA A 76 -4.35 -0.28 -12.74
CA ALA A 76 -3.42 0.27 -11.76
C ALA A 76 -2.74 -0.84 -10.95
N ALA A 77 -3.46 -1.91 -10.62
CA ALA A 77 -2.89 -3.06 -9.91
C ALA A 77 -1.84 -3.85 -10.71
N LYS A 78 -1.82 -3.71 -12.04
CA LYS A 78 -0.85 -4.39 -12.93
C LYS A 78 0.48 -3.64 -13.04
N ALA A 79 0.53 -2.38 -12.65
CA ALA A 79 1.70 -1.52 -12.77
C ALA A 79 2.00 -0.84 -11.42
N PRO A 80 2.41 -1.61 -10.40
CA PRO A 80 2.71 -1.05 -9.09
C PRO A 80 3.94 -0.13 -9.14
N THR A 81 4.02 0.84 -8.23
CA THR A 81 5.17 1.75 -8.05
C THR A 81 6.47 0.95 -7.89
N PHE A 82 6.42 -0.11 -7.08
CA PHE A 82 7.47 -1.09 -6.92
C PHE A 82 6.93 -2.46 -7.31
N SER A 83 7.62 -3.19 -8.20
CA SER A 83 7.24 -4.51 -8.67
C SER A 83 8.31 -5.56 -8.34
N THR A 84 7.85 -6.74 -7.91
CA THR A 84 8.70 -7.92 -7.72
C THR A 84 9.26 -8.43 -9.05
N ALA A 85 8.51 -8.30 -10.15
CA ALA A 85 8.96 -8.65 -11.49
C ALA A 85 10.04 -7.70 -12.04
N ALA A 86 10.05 -6.44 -11.58
CA ALA A 86 11.04 -5.43 -11.98
C ALA A 86 12.32 -5.46 -11.12
N GLY A 87 12.43 -6.37 -10.15
CA GLY A 87 13.60 -6.45 -9.26
C GLY A 87 13.75 -5.24 -8.33
N THR A 88 12.66 -4.52 -8.07
CA THR A 88 12.66 -3.31 -7.21
C THR A 88 12.51 -3.64 -5.72
N PHE A 89 12.51 -4.93 -5.36
CA PHE A 89 12.52 -5.40 -3.98
C PHE A 89 13.90 -5.98 -3.63
N PRO A 90 14.43 -5.73 -2.42
CA PRO A 90 13.85 -4.85 -1.39
C PRO A 90 13.90 -3.37 -1.81
N VAL A 91 12.88 -2.60 -1.43
CA VAL A 91 12.79 -1.18 -1.81
C VAL A 91 13.86 -0.38 -1.05
N ALA A 92 14.70 0.36 -1.77
CA ALA A 92 15.71 1.21 -1.15
C ALA A 92 15.09 2.42 -0.45
N LEU A 93 15.72 2.87 0.64
CA LEU A 93 15.24 4.02 1.44
C LEU A 93 15.01 5.28 0.58
N ALA A 94 15.93 5.58 -0.35
CA ALA A 94 15.82 6.77 -1.19
C ALA A 94 14.55 6.74 -2.07
N ASP A 95 14.22 5.57 -2.63
CA ASP A 95 13.05 5.40 -3.48
C ASP A 95 11.76 5.43 -2.67
N ALA A 96 11.78 4.80 -1.49
CA ALA A 96 10.64 4.84 -0.56
C ALA A 96 10.32 6.28 -0.11
N VAL A 97 11.35 7.05 0.28
CA VAL A 97 11.18 8.46 0.67
C VAL A 97 10.63 9.28 -0.49
N ALA A 98 11.16 9.08 -1.71
CA ALA A 98 10.69 9.79 -2.90
C ALA A 98 9.22 9.47 -3.23
N ALA A 99 8.79 8.21 -3.07
CA ALA A 99 7.42 7.80 -3.34
C ALA A 99 6.42 8.26 -2.26
N CYS A 100 6.86 8.32 -0.99
CA CYS A 100 6.02 8.69 0.15
C CYS A 100 5.94 10.21 0.40
N THR A 101 6.82 11.00 -0.20
CA THR A 101 6.93 12.44 0.08
C THR A 101 6.51 13.28 -1.12
N ASP A 102 5.56 14.18 -0.89
CA ASP A 102 5.33 15.33 -1.75
C ASP A 102 5.39 16.59 -0.88
N LYS A 103 6.31 17.50 -1.19
CA LYS A 103 6.54 18.73 -0.42
C LYS A 103 5.34 19.68 -0.44
N ALA A 104 4.39 19.48 -1.35
CA ALA A 104 3.16 20.26 -1.44
C ALA A 104 1.99 19.67 -0.62
N LYS A 105 2.15 18.48 -0.02
CA LYS A 105 1.10 17.76 0.73
C LYS A 105 1.34 17.83 2.24
N ALA A 106 0.24 17.72 2.99
CA ALA A 106 0.31 17.66 4.44
C ALA A 106 0.88 16.31 4.89
N ASP A 107 1.45 16.28 6.09
CA ASP A 107 1.78 15.01 6.73
C ASP A 107 0.49 14.25 7.07
N ASN A 108 0.55 12.93 7.10
CA ASN A 108 -0.59 12.00 7.29
C ASN A 108 -1.52 11.85 6.08
N ASP A 109 -1.08 12.23 4.88
CA ASP A 109 -1.84 11.99 3.64
C ASP A 109 -1.35 10.76 2.86
N ALA A 110 -0.15 10.22 3.16
CA ALA A 110 0.45 9.18 2.34
C ALA A 110 -0.34 7.86 2.37
N SER A 111 -0.14 7.05 1.34
CA SER A 111 -0.78 5.76 1.22
C SER A 111 0.12 4.70 0.61
N ILE A 112 -0.16 3.45 0.96
CA ILE A 112 0.48 2.26 0.41
C ILE A 112 -0.60 1.23 0.10
N THR A 113 -0.47 0.57 -1.05
CA THR A 113 -1.30 -0.57 -1.40
C THR A 113 -0.43 -1.77 -1.71
N TRP A 114 -0.67 -2.86 -1.00
CA TRP A 114 -0.11 -4.17 -1.36
C TRP A 114 -0.98 -4.84 -2.41
N VAL A 115 -0.34 -5.41 -3.45
CA VAL A 115 -1.01 -6.16 -4.52
C VAL A 115 -0.53 -7.61 -4.50
N TYR A 116 -1.46 -8.55 -4.33
CA TYR A 116 -1.18 -9.98 -4.32
C TYR A 116 -1.99 -10.71 -5.39
N ARG A 117 -1.48 -11.85 -5.86
CA ARG A 117 -2.13 -12.78 -6.80
C ARG A 117 -2.47 -14.12 -6.17
#